data_AF-A0A1Y9IW46-F1
#
_entry.id   AF-A0A1Y9IW46-F1
#
_cell.length_a   1.000
_cell.length_b   1.000
_cell.length_c   1.000
_cell.angle_alpha   90.00
_cell.angle_beta   90.00
_cell.angle_gamma   90.00
#
_symmetry.space_group_name_H-M   'P 1'
#
loop_
_entity.id
_entity.type
_entity.pdbx_description
1 polymer ?
#
loop_
_entity_poly.entity_id
_entity_poly.type
_entity_poly.pdbx_seq_one_letter_code
_entity_poly.pdbx_strand_id
1 'polypeptide(L)'
;MKTLLVSVSLFVMTQGAYVVRTFADASRYKDECVKQYAVRGSSLIDYMRQVSLHTDDDDSRWCIVRCILHKSELLEIAQSDTLHEENVHAQMQYSNAIVEDPEDIRSETNRCLQEPNATVDGCLRAYTFFACIQSTEYDLF
;
A
#
# COMPACT_ATOMS: atom_id res chain seq x y z
N MET A 1 27.16 -10.48 -50.47
CA MET A 1 26.02 -9.91 -49.70
C MET A 1 26.26 -10.22 -48.23
N LYS A 2 26.40 -9.19 -47.38
CA LYS A 2 26.67 -9.34 -45.93
C LYS A 2 25.33 -9.53 -45.20
N THR A 3 25.16 -10.65 -44.51
CA THR A 3 24.04 -10.89 -43.59
C THR A 3 24.37 -10.24 -42.24
N LEU A 4 23.61 -9.21 -41.87
CA LEU A 4 23.64 -8.60 -40.55
C LEU A 4 22.71 -9.42 -39.63
N LEU A 5 23.30 -10.15 -38.70
CA LEU A 5 22.60 -10.74 -37.56
C LEU A 5 22.29 -9.62 -36.56
N VAL A 6 21.02 -9.22 -36.49
CA VAL A 6 20.51 -8.35 -35.44
C VAL A 6 20.28 -9.21 -34.20
N SER A 7 21.20 -9.13 -33.25
CA SER A 7 21.07 -9.72 -31.92
C SER A 7 20.04 -8.93 -31.11
N VAL A 8 18.84 -9.50 -30.95
CA VAL A 8 17.82 -9.00 -30.02
C VAL A 8 18.20 -9.46 -28.61
N SER A 9 18.76 -8.57 -27.81
CA SER A 9 19.01 -8.82 -26.39
C SER A 9 17.67 -8.72 -25.64
N LEU A 10 17.11 -9.86 -25.23
CA LEU A 10 16.04 -9.88 -24.23
C LEU A 10 16.64 -9.46 -22.88
N PHE A 11 16.35 -8.23 -22.45
CA PHE A 11 16.49 -7.85 -21.05
C PHE A 11 15.33 -8.46 -20.27
N VAL A 12 15.57 -9.61 -19.63
CA VAL A 12 14.68 -10.12 -18.59
C VAL A 12 14.90 -9.21 -17.38
N MET A 13 13.92 -8.34 -17.09
CA MET A 13 13.91 -7.59 -15.83
C MET A 13 13.63 -8.57 -14.70
N THR A 14 14.66 -8.93 -13.94
CA THR A 14 14.50 -9.67 -12.69
C THR A 14 13.92 -8.71 -11.66
N GLN A 15 12.60 -8.67 -11.51
CA GLN A 15 11.98 -8.04 -10.34
C GLN A 15 12.45 -8.80 -9.10
N GLY A 16 13.06 -8.08 -8.15
CA GLY A 16 13.47 -8.66 -6.87
C GLY A 16 12.25 -9.16 -6.10
N ALA A 17 12.41 -10.24 -5.32
CA ALA A 17 11.34 -10.73 -4.48
C ALA A 17 10.92 -9.66 -3.45
N TYR A 18 9.61 -9.49 -3.26
CA TYR A 18 9.07 -8.57 -2.27
C TYR A 18 9.56 -8.91 -0.86
N VAL A 19 9.96 -7.88 -0.12
CA VAL A 19 10.39 -8.00 1.27
C VAL A 19 9.32 -7.38 2.16
N VAL A 20 8.68 -8.22 2.97
CA VAL A 20 7.64 -7.79 3.92
C VAL A 20 8.14 -6.67 4.83
N ARG A 21 7.27 -5.70 5.11
CA ARG A 21 7.53 -4.56 5.98
C ARG A 21 7.01 -4.84 7.37
N THR A 22 7.83 -4.55 8.37
CA THR A 22 7.41 -4.66 9.78
C THR A 22 6.64 -3.41 10.21
N PHE A 23 5.90 -3.51 11.31
CA PHE A 23 5.35 -2.34 12.01
C PHE A 23 6.39 -1.22 12.26
N ALA A 24 7.65 -1.58 12.55
CA ALA A 24 8.73 -0.61 12.75
C ALA A 24 9.09 0.13 11.45
N ASP A 25 9.07 -0.56 10.31
CA ASP A 25 9.27 0.06 9.00
C ASP A 25 8.11 1.01 8.66
N ALA A 26 6.86 0.56 8.85
CA ALA A 26 5.68 1.38 8.63
C ALA A 26 5.65 2.65 9.51
N SER A 27 6.08 2.53 10.77
CA SER A 27 6.22 3.66 11.70
C SER A 27 7.26 4.67 11.20
N ARG A 28 8.41 4.19 10.70
CA ARG A 28 9.44 5.05 10.09
C ARG A 28 8.91 5.75 8.84
N TYR A 29 8.22 5.02 7.95
CA TYR A 29 7.64 5.59 6.73
C TYR A 29 6.61 6.67 7.05
N LYS A 30 5.76 6.46 8.06
CA LYS A 30 4.83 7.49 8.54
C LYS A 30 5.57 8.77 8.95
N ASP A 31 6.63 8.67 9.75
CA ASP A 31 7.36 9.86 10.19
C ASP A 31 8.00 10.61 9.02
N GLU A 32 8.46 9.90 7.99
CA GLU A 32 8.94 10.51 6.75
C GLU A 32 7.81 11.18 5.96
N CYS A 33 6.67 10.52 5.82
CA CYS A 33 5.50 11.03 5.09
C CYS A 33 4.86 12.23 5.80
N VAL A 34 4.72 12.21 7.12
CA VAL A 34 4.19 13.35 7.91
C VAL A 34 5.08 14.59 7.75
N LYS A 35 6.41 14.42 7.72
CA LYS A 35 7.34 15.52 7.43
C LYS A 35 7.14 16.07 6.01
N GLN A 36 6.97 15.18 5.03
CA GLN A 36 6.72 15.56 3.64
C GLN A 36 5.43 16.36 3.45
N TYR A 37 4.36 15.98 4.16
CA TYR A 37 3.05 16.65 4.09
C TYR A 37 2.85 17.75 5.16
N ALA A 38 3.89 18.07 5.95
CA ALA A 38 3.88 19.11 6.97
C ALA A 38 2.70 19.06 7.98
N VAL A 39 2.18 17.87 8.27
CA VAL A 39 1.06 17.70 9.22
C VAL A 39 1.58 17.88 10.65
N ARG A 40 1.13 18.95 11.32
CA ARG A 40 1.44 19.20 12.73
C ARG A 40 0.64 18.26 13.64
N GLY A 41 1.24 17.12 14.00
CA GLY A 41 1.03 16.42 15.28
C GLY A 41 -0.13 15.43 15.40
N SER A 42 0.21 14.12 15.47
CA SER A 42 -0.37 13.08 16.36
C SER A 42 0.38 11.74 16.15
N SER A 43 0.28 10.79 17.07
CA SER A 43 0.89 9.44 16.96
C SER A 43 0.20 8.60 15.86
N LEU A 44 0.82 7.53 15.33
CA LEU A 44 0.22 6.68 14.26
C LEU A 44 -1.17 6.17 14.63
N ILE A 45 -1.35 5.72 15.87
CA ILE A 45 -2.61 5.18 16.38
C ILE A 45 -3.67 6.29 16.53
N ASP A 46 -3.28 7.46 17.04
CA ASP A 46 -4.21 8.60 17.13
C ASP A 46 -4.58 9.13 15.75
N TYR A 47 -3.64 9.13 14.82
CA TYR A 47 -3.83 9.48 13.43
C TYR A 47 -4.80 8.52 12.73
N MET A 48 -4.59 7.20 12.86
CA MET A 48 -5.47 6.18 12.28
C MET A 48 -6.86 6.17 12.91
N ARG A 49 -6.97 6.39 14.23
CA ARG A 49 -8.26 6.55 14.93
C ARG A 49 -8.99 7.85 14.55
N GLN A 50 -8.28 8.94 14.30
CA GLN A 50 -8.89 10.24 13.93
C GLN A 50 -9.30 10.28 12.46
N VAL A 51 -8.56 9.62 11.58
CA VAL A 51 -8.86 9.54 10.15
C VAL A 51 -10.19 8.81 9.88
N SER A 52 -10.55 7.82 10.71
CA SER A 52 -11.85 7.15 10.64
C SER A 52 -13.01 7.99 11.22
N LEU A 53 -12.71 9.07 11.95
CA LEU A 53 -13.70 9.96 12.58
C LEU A 53 -13.91 11.29 11.83
N HIS A 54 -13.01 11.65 10.92
CA HIS A 54 -13.09 12.87 10.11
C HIS A 54 -13.08 12.51 8.63
N THR A 55 -14.27 12.52 8.02
CA THR A 55 -14.47 12.56 6.55
C THR A 55 -14.34 13.98 5.99
N ASP A 56 -13.96 14.94 6.85
CA ASP A 56 -13.67 16.30 6.43
C ASP A 56 -12.46 16.21 5.48
N ASP A 57 -12.67 16.65 4.25
CA ASP A 57 -11.91 16.50 2.99
C ASP A 57 -10.45 17.02 3.04
N ASP A 58 -9.72 16.70 4.11
CA ASP A 58 -8.35 17.14 4.35
C ASP A 58 -7.42 16.20 3.56
N ASP A 59 -7.30 16.45 2.25
CA ASP A 59 -6.44 15.77 1.26
C ASP A 59 -5.07 15.34 1.83
N SER A 60 -4.51 16.18 2.70
CA SER A 60 -3.21 15.99 3.36
C SER A 60 -3.10 14.66 4.12
N ARG A 61 -4.18 14.17 4.73
CA ARG A 61 -4.15 12.97 5.57
C ARG A 61 -4.21 11.69 4.75
N TRP A 62 -5.12 11.62 3.79
CA TRP A 62 -5.18 10.46 2.90
C TRP A 62 -3.85 10.27 2.14
N CYS A 63 -3.18 11.37 1.80
CA CYS A 63 -1.89 11.32 1.15
C CYS A 63 -0.74 10.77 2.01
N ILE A 64 -0.82 10.85 3.34
CA ILE A 64 0.16 10.17 4.21
C ILE A 64 0.02 8.65 4.07
N VAL A 65 -1.22 8.13 4.04
CA VAL A 65 -1.46 6.69 3.84
C VAL A 65 -0.93 6.25 2.48
N ARG A 66 -1.25 7.01 1.42
CA ARG A 66 -0.72 6.80 0.08
C ARG A 66 0.82 6.73 0.07
N CYS A 67 1.47 7.65 0.75
CA CYS A 67 2.93 7.69 0.87
C CYS A 67 3.50 6.48 1.61
N ILE A 68 2.86 6.03 2.70
CA ILE A 68 3.26 4.81 3.43
C ILE A 68 3.15 3.59 2.52
N LEU A 69 2.02 3.41 1.84
CA LEU A 69 1.84 2.27 0.92
C LEU A 69 2.87 2.27 -0.20
N HIS A 70 3.20 3.46 -0.74
CA HIS A 70 4.24 3.59 -1.75
C HIS A 70 5.64 3.22 -1.24
N LYS A 71 6.03 3.73 -0.08
CA LYS A 71 7.32 3.39 0.55
C LYS A 71 7.41 1.93 0.96
N SER A 72 6.28 1.31 1.25
CA SER A 72 6.20 -0.12 1.52
C SER A 72 6.24 -0.98 0.26
N GLU A 73 6.28 -0.39 -0.95
CA GLU A 73 6.19 -1.10 -2.23
C GLU A 73 4.86 -1.86 -2.40
N LEU A 74 3.81 -1.42 -1.70
CA LEU A 74 2.43 -1.91 -1.85
C LEU A 74 1.65 -1.13 -2.89
N LEU A 75 2.11 0.08 -3.22
CA LEU A 75 1.50 1.00 -4.18
C LEU A 75 2.56 1.57 -5.12
N GLU A 76 2.35 1.43 -6.42
CA GLU A 76 3.10 2.17 -7.43
C GLU A 76 2.46 3.53 -7.65
N ILE A 77 3.27 4.58 -7.57
CA ILE A 77 2.88 5.93 -7.97
C ILE A 77 3.53 6.22 -9.32
N ALA A 78 2.79 5.98 -10.41
CA ALA A 78 3.23 6.24 -11.77
C ALA A 78 2.21 7.11 -12.52
N GLN A 79 1.72 6.66 -13.68
CA GLN A 79 0.65 7.33 -14.44
C GLN A 79 -0.71 7.19 -13.75
N SER A 80 -0.89 6.09 -13.02
CA SER A 80 -1.99 5.86 -12.10
C SER A 80 -1.43 5.22 -10.83
N ASP A 81 -2.13 5.43 -9.73
CA ASP A 81 -1.89 4.71 -8.50
C ASP A 81 -2.33 3.26 -8.67
N THR A 82 -1.40 2.31 -8.54
CA THR A 82 -1.69 0.88 -8.72
C THR A 82 -1.22 0.12 -7.49
N LEU A 83 -2.14 -0.56 -6.81
CA LEU A 83 -1.78 -1.46 -5.71
C LEU A 83 -1.12 -2.72 -6.29
N HIS A 84 0.01 -3.12 -5.71
CA HIS A 84 0.70 -4.36 -6.05
C HIS A 84 0.04 -5.52 -5.31
N GLU A 85 -0.96 -6.14 -5.94
CA GLU A 85 -1.75 -7.23 -5.37
C GLU A 85 -0.88 -8.34 -4.74
N GLU A 86 0.17 -8.78 -5.45
CA GLU A 86 1.08 -9.82 -4.93
C GLU A 86 1.83 -9.39 -3.66
N ASN A 87 2.27 -8.14 -3.59
CA ASN A 87 2.98 -7.60 -2.42
C ASN A 87 2.01 -7.41 -1.25
N VAL A 88 0.78 -6.96 -1.53
CA VAL A 88 -0.28 -6.81 -0.53
C VAL A 88 -0.63 -8.17 0.07
N HIS A 89 -0.83 -9.21 -0.75
CA HIS A 89 -1.09 -10.56 -0.23
C HIS A 89 0.08 -11.08 0.61
N ALA A 90 1.32 -10.94 0.14
CA ALA A 90 2.49 -11.37 0.90
C ALA A 90 2.61 -10.63 2.25
N GLN A 91 2.31 -9.33 2.26
CA GLN A 91 2.30 -8.51 3.46
C GLN A 91 1.20 -8.95 4.44
N MET A 92 -0.03 -9.11 3.97
CA MET A 92 -1.19 -9.53 4.78
C MET A 92 -0.98 -10.94 5.35
N GLN A 93 -0.49 -11.86 4.54
CA GLN A 93 -0.21 -13.23 4.95
C GLN A 93 0.83 -13.28 6.07
N TYR A 94 1.91 -12.50 5.97
CA TYR A 94 2.95 -12.48 6.98
C TYR A 94 2.45 -11.85 8.29
N SER A 95 1.75 -10.72 8.21
CA SER A 95 1.31 -9.95 9.37
C SER A 95 0.30 -10.73 10.23
N ASN A 96 -0.45 -11.65 9.62
CA ASN A 96 -1.52 -12.42 10.27
C ASN A 96 -1.21 -13.94 10.36
N ALA A 97 0.02 -14.36 10.06
CA ALA A 97 0.42 -15.76 9.86
C ALA A 97 0.17 -16.70 11.04
N ILE A 98 -0.01 -16.17 12.25
CA ILE A 98 -0.10 -16.95 13.49
C ILE A 98 -1.55 -17.30 13.85
N VAL A 99 -2.51 -16.52 13.37
CA VAL A 99 -3.86 -16.52 13.94
C VAL A 99 -4.91 -17.01 12.94
N GLU A 100 -4.68 -16.87 11.64
CA GLU A 100 -5.77 -16.88 10.65
C GLU A 100 -5.56 -17.85 9.47
N ASP A 101 -6.67 -18.24 8.85
CA ASP A 101 -6.65 -19.05 7.62
C ASP A 101 -6.10 -18.22 6.44
N PRO A 102 -5.06 -18.68 5.73
CA PRO A 102 -4.53 -18.02 4.54
C PRO A 102 -5.58 -17.69 3.48
N GLU A 103 -6.61 -18.53 3.32
CA GLU A 103 -7.66 -18.34 2.33
C GLU A 103 -8.62 -17.21 2.72
N ASP A 104 -8.93 -17.09 4.01
CA ASP A 104 -9.78 -16.01 4.54
C ASP A 104 -9.06 -14.65 4.43
N ILE A 105 -7.78 -14.59 4.81
CA ILE A 105 -6.94 -13.40 4.61
C ILE A 105 -6.95 -13.00 3.13
N ARG A 106 -6.75 -13.97 2.21
CA ARG A 106 -6.72 -13.71 0.77
C ARG A 106 -8.06 -13.19 0.27
N SER A 107 -9.18 -13.77 0.71
CA SER A 107 -10.53 -13.35 0.35
C SER A 107 -10.81 -11.91 0.76
N GLU A 108 -10.55 -11.56 2.02
CA GLU A 108 -10.78 -10.20 2.53
C GLU A 108 -9.84 -9.18 1.89
N THR A 109 -8.57 -9.55 1.68
CA THR A 109 -7.62 -8.71 0.96
C THR A 109 -8.12 -8.41 -0.46
N ASN A 110 -8.62 -9.41 -1.17
CA ASN A 110 -9.19 -9.24 -2.52
C ASN A 110 -10.40 -8.33 -2.54
N ARG A 111 -11.28 -8.46 -1.55
CA ARG A 111 -12.43 -7.55 -1.39
C ARG A 111 -11.96 -6.11 -1.25
N CYS A 112 -11.00 -5.85 -0.36
CA CYS A 112 -10.48 -4.49 -0.14
C CYS A 112 -9.70 -3.92 -1.33
N LEU A 113 -8.96 -4.75 -2.09
CA LEU A 113 -8.29 -4.30 -3.32
C LEU A 113 -9.25 -3.79 -4.40
N GLN A 114 -10.51 -4.25 -4.35
CA GLN A 114 -11.58 -3.83 -5.26
C GLN A 114 -12.34 -2.58 -4.77
N GLU A 115 -12.10 -2.13 -3.54
CA GLU A 115 -12.77 -0.99 -2.93
C GLU A 115 -11.87 0.26 -2.87
N PRO A 116 -12.33 1.43 -3.36
CA PRO A 116 -13.51 1.71 -4.18
C PRO A 116 -13.17 1.61 -5.67
N ASN A 117 -14.18 1.37 -6.51
CA ASN A 117 -14.01 1.51 -7.96
C ASN A 117 -13.60 2.95 -8.32
N ALA A 118 -12.50 3.07 -9.07
CA ALA A 118 -11.99 4.27 -9.77
C ALA A 118 -12.39 5.62 -9.15
N THR A 119 -11.76 6.00 -8.04
CA THR A 119 -11.71 7.41 -7.62
C THR A 119 -10.68 8.16 -8.45
N VAL A 120 -10.97 9.41 -8.81
CA VAL A 120 -10.00 10.30 -9.50
C VAL A 120 -8.85 10.69 -8.56
N ASP A 121 -9.11 10.66 -7.25
CA ASP A 121 -8.12 10.96 -6.21
C ASP A 121 -7.41 9.69 -5.73
N GLY A 122 -6.08 9.66 -5.94
CA GLY A 122 -5.21 8.56 -5.54
C GLY A 122 -4.94 8.49 -4.03
N CYS A 123 -4.96 9.63 -3.33
CA CYS A 123 -4.84 9.68 -1.88
C CYS A 123 -6.08 9.08 -1.22
N LEU A 124 -7.27 9.51 -1.65
CA LEU A 124 -8.53 8.92 -1.18
C LEU A 124 -8.59 7.43 -1.51
N ARG A 125 -8.15 7.00 -2.70
CA ARG A 125 -8.10 5.57 -3.06
C ARG A 125 -7.25 4.76 -2.10
N ALA A 126 -6.02 5.22 -1.86
CA ALA A 126 -5.09 4.58 -0.94
C ALA A 126 -5.65 4.52 0.48
N TYR A 127 -6.31 5.60 0.92
CA TYR A 127 -6.98 5.64 2.20
C TYR A 127 -8.13 4.63 2.29
N THR A 128 -9.02 4.59 1.30
CA THR A 128 -10.17 3.67 1.33
C THR A 128 -9.73 2.20 1.34
N PHE A 129 -8.71 1.84 0.55
CA PHE A 129 -8.11 0.50 0.63
C PHE A 129 -7.63 0.19 2.06
N PHE A 130 -6.84 1.10 2.64
CA PHE A 130 -6.30 0.92 3.99
C PHE A 130 -7.41 0.85 5.05
N ALA A 131 -8.42 1.71 4.96
CA ALA A 131 -9.57 1.73 5.85
C ALA A 131 -10.40 0.44 5.76
N CYS A 132 -10.53 -0.14 4.55
CA CYS A 132 -11.18 -1.43 4.37
C CYS A 132 -10.45 -2.54 5.15
N ILE A 133 -9.11 -2.62 5.04
CA ILE A 133 -8.32 -3.58 5.83
C ILE A 133 -8.50 -3.34 7.33
N GLN A 134 -8.43 -2.08 7.78
CA GLN A 134 -8.61 -1.72 9.19
C GLN A 134 -10.03 -1.98 9.73
N SER A 135 -11.02 -2.20 8.86
CA SER A 135 -12.37 -2.61 9.24
C SER A 135 -12.52 -4.12 9.44
N THR A 136 -11.53 -4.89 9.00
CA THR A 136 -11.42 -6.33 9.27
C THR A 136 -10.73 -6.57 10.61
N GLU A 137 -10.56 -7.84 10.99
CA GLU A 137 -9.75 -8.24 12.15
C GLU A 137 -8.25 -8.36 11.83
N TYR A 138 -7.85 -8.07 10.60
CA TYR A 138 -6.48 -8.27 10.11
C TYR A 138 -5.63 -7.01 10.14
N ASP A 139 -4.35 -7.20 10.39
CA ASP A 139 -3.34 -6.14 10.37
C ASP A 139 -2.56 -6.11 9.05
N LEU A 140 -2.24 -4.92 8.57
CA LEU A 140 -1.38 -4.73 7.40
C LEU A 140 0.12 -4.75 7.75
N PHE A 141 0.52 -4.42 8.98
CA PHE A 141 1.93 -4.28 9.40
C PHE A 141 2.21 -4.76 10.82
#